data_AF-A0AAW9I3W5-F1
#
_entry.id   AF-A0AAW9I3W5-F1
#
_cell.length_a   1.000
_cell.length_b   1.000
_cell.length_c   1.000
_cell.angle_alpha   90.00
_cell.angle_beta   90.00
_cell.angle_gamma   90.00
#
_symmetry.space_group_name_H-M   'P 1'
#
loop_
_entity.id
_entity.type
_entity.pdbx_description
1 polymer ?
#
loop_
_entity_poly.entity_id
_entity_poly.type
_entity_poly.pdbx_seq_one_letter_code
_entity_poly.pdbx_strand_id
1 'polypeptide(L)'
;EIPIPVGFAAAFEGERIRKAEMAYEFGGNKSPPWELVIAKSMAEIEDHKIEIIGENIDPAKLADGITRLPLAIVVNVAGKAMQEDFEPVLERRFHYFMNYIEGLMHVGQRDMSWVRISKDAVEKGFTLEHIGEVMYAMMKDEFEAVVDKCEVTIITDETVVNERKAEALAKYESRDDRLASLVDESVEDFYSCNMCQSFAPA
;
A
#
# COMPACT_ATOMS: atom_id res chain seq x y z
N GLU A 1 -19.18 4.42 0.10
CA GLU A 1 -18.79 3.84 -1.21
C GLU A 1 -17.52 4.58 -1.64
N ILE A 2 -16.45 3.85 -1.96
CA ILE A 2 -15.16 4.44 -2.34
C ILE A 2 -15.26 4.83 -3.83
N PRO A 3 -14.92 6.07 -4.24
CA PRO A 3 -15.15 6.55 -5.60
C PRO A 3 -14.12 5.99 -6.59
N ILE A 4 -14.22 4.70 -6.92
CA ILE A 4 -13.34 4.01 -7.88
C ILE A 4 -14.16 3.35 -8.99
N PRO A 5 -13.59 3.15 -10.20
CA PRO A 5 -14.33 2.66 -11.36
C PRO A 5 -14.44 1.13 -11.45
N VAL A 6 -13.92 0.42 -10.45
CA VAL A 6 -13.87 -1.05 -10.39
C VAL A 6 -14.52 -1.55 -9.10
N GLY A 7 -14.80 -2.85 -9.00
CA GLY A 7 -15.31 -3.43 -7.77
C GLY A 7 -14.35 -3.25 -6.58
N PHE A 8 -14.91 -3.04 -5.38
CA PHE A 8 -14.16 -3.07 -4.13
C PHE A 8 -14.83 -4.02 -3.14
N ALA A 9 -14.21 -5.17 -2.86
CA ALA A 9 -14.73 -6.17 -1.93
C ALA A 9 -13.67 -7.20 -1.56
N ALA A 10 -13.80 -7.79 -0.37
CA ALA A 10 -12.97 -8.92 0.06
C ALA A 10 -13.03 -10.14 -0.87
N ALA A 11 -14.06 -10.27 -1.70
CA ALA A 11 -14.18 -11.33 -2.70
C ALA A 11 -13.08 -11.27 -3.78
N PHE A 12 -12.47 -10.11 -4.01
CA PHE A 12 -11.39 -9.94 -5.00
C PHE A 12 -10.00 -10.24 -4.43
N GLU A 13 -9.86 -10.45 -3.11
CA GLU A 13 -8.55 -10.59 -2.43
C GLU A 13 -7.65 -11.68 -3.05
N GLY A 14 -8.26 -12.76 -3.53
CA GLY A 14 -7.56 -13.91 -4.12
C GLY A 14 -7.22 -13.75 -5.61
N GLU A 15 -7.53 -12.62 -6.24
CA GLU A 15 -7.30 -12.42 -7.67
C GLU A 15 -5.81 -12.50 -8.02
N ARG A 16 -5.49 -13.20 -9.11
CA ARG A 16 -4.13 -13.36 -9.61
C ARG A 16 -4.02 -12.87 -11.03
N ILE A 17 -3.31 -11.77 -11.22
CA ILE A 17 -3.11 -11.17 -12.54
C ILE A 17 -1.94 -11.87 -13.24
N ARG A 18 -2.24 -12.63 -14.29
CA ARG A 18 -1.24 -13.31 -15.11
C ARG A 18 -0.65 -12.34 -16.14
N LYS A 19 0.52 -12.70 -16.69
CA LYS A 19 1.24 -11.86 -17.67
C LYS A 19 0.38 -11.46 -18.89
N ALA A 20 -0.56 -12.31 -19.32
CA ALA A 20 -1.42 -12.02 -20.47
C ALA A 20 -2.43 -10.90 -20.21
N GLU A 21 -2.88 -10.77 -18.96
CA GLU A 21 -3.92 -9.84 -18.49
C GLU A 21 -3.33 -8.57 -17.88
N MET A 22 -2.01 -8.54 -17.68
CA MET A 22 -1.31 -7.45 -17.00
C MET A 22 -1.13 -6.24 -17.91
N ALA A 23 -1.46 -5.05 -17.40
CA ALA A 23 -1.20 -3.75 -18.01
C ALA A 23 0.01 -3.07 -17.36
N TYR A 24 0.02 -3.01 -16.03
CA TYR A 24 1.09 -2.39 -15.25
C TYR A 24 1.71 -3.38 -14.25
N GLU A 25 3.02 -3.29 -14.04
CA GLU A 25 3.78 -4.06 -13.06
C GLU A 25 4.77 -3.15 -12.31
N PHE A 26 4.73 -3.19 -10.98
CA PHE A 26 5.61 -2.43 -10.09
C PHE A 26 6.29 -3.38 -9.10
N GLY A 27 7.60 -3.28 -8.90
CA GLY A 27 8.33 -4.20 -8.04
C GLY A 27 8.68 -5.52 -8.72
N GLY A 28 8.54 -6.66 -8.01
CA GLY A 28 8.75 -7.99 -8.57
C GLY A 28 10.16 -8.25 -9.12
N ASN A 29 11.19 -7.61 -8.54
CA ASN A 29 12.57 -7.57 -9.03
C ASN A 29 12.73 -6.94 -10.43
N LYS A 30 11.76 -6.14 -10.90
CA LYS A 30 11.80 -5.46 -12.20
C LYS A 30 11.95 -3.95 -12.10
N SER A 31 11.41 -3.35 -11.05
CA SER A 31 11.55 -1.94 -10.70
C SER A 31 11.64 -1.82 -9.18
N PRO A 32 12.20 -0.74 -8.62
CA PRO A 32 12.28 -0.54 -7.18
C PRO A 32 10.88 -0.26 -6.59
N PRO A 33 10.43 -1.05 -5.61
CA PRO A 33 9.21 -0.77 -4.85
C PRO A 33 9.53 -0.39 -3.40
N TRP A 34 8.69 0.40 -2.76
CA TRP A 34 8.57 0.45 -1.30
C TRP A 34 7.24 1.04 -0.82
N GLU A 35 6.81 0.68 0.38
CA GLU A 35 5.57 1.19 0.96
C GLU A 35 5.77 1.51 2.43
N LEU A 36 5.30 2.68 2.88
CA LEU A 36 5.63 3.21 4.20
C LEU A 36 4.45 3.96 4.81
N VAL A 37 4.10 3.62 6.04
CA VAL A 37 3.26 4.46 6.90
C VAL A 37 4.15 5.33 7.78
N ILE A 38 3.84 6.62 7.91
CA ILE A 38 4.55 7.54 8.80
C ILE A 38 3.55 8.27 9.68
N ALA A 39 3.74 8.19 10.99
CA ALA A 39 3.03 9.05 11.93
C ALA A 39 3.59 10.47 11.86
N LYS A 40 2.72 11.47 11.69
CA LYS A 40 3.08 12.91 11.71
C LYS A 40 2.23 13.65 12.73
N SER A 41 2.58 14.91 13.00
CA SER A 41 1.72 15.78 13.80
C SER A 41 0.50 16.23 12.99
N MET A 42 -0.61 16.53 13.69
CA MET A 42 -1.87 16.99 13.08
C MET A 42 -1.73 18.27 12.25
N ALA A 43 -0.67 19.06 12.47
CA ALA A 43 -0.40 20.31 11.75
C ALA A 43 0.35 20.09 10.44
N GLU A 44 1.03 18.95 10.28
CA GLU A 44 1.81 18.61 9.08
C GLU A 44 0.98 17.90 8.02
N ILE A 45 -0.20 17.39 8.37
CA ILE A 45 -1.08 16.63 7.46
C ILE A 45 -2.27 17.47 7.00
N GLU A 46 -2.45 17.53 5.68
CA GLU A 46 -3.70 17.89 5.03
C GLU A 46 -4.56 16.63 4.86
N ASP A 47 -5.72 16.60 5.53
CA ASP A 47 -6.57 15.42 5.47
C ASP A 47 -7.16 15.21 4.07
N HIS A 48 -7.21 13.95 3.64
CA HIS A 48 -7.68 13.52 2.31
C HIS A 48 -6.87 14.09 1.14
N LYS A 49 -5.62 14.52 1.38
CA LYS A 49 -4.71 14.88 0.29
C LYS A 49 -4.17 13.62 -0.36
N ILE A 50 -4.37 13.50 -1.68
CA ILE A 50 -3.83 12.43 -2.52
C ILE A 50 -2.97 13.08 -3.61
N GLU A 51 -1.71 12.66 -3.70
CA GLU A 51 -0.73 13.22 -4.64
C GLU A 51 -0.02 12.12 -5.43
N ILE A 52 0.09 12.31 -6.75
CA ILE A 52 0.83 11.43 -7.65
C ILE A 52 2.08 12.17 -8.14
N ILE A 53 3.25 11.61 -7.87
CA ILE A 53 4.55 12.15 -8.30
C ILE A 53 5.16 11.21 -9.35
N GLY A 54 5.07 11.60 -10.61
CA GLY A 54 5.57 10.84 -11.74
C GLY A 54 4.48 10.46 -12.74
N GLU A 55 4.71 9.38 -13.46
CA GLU A 55 3.78 8.88 -14.47
C GLU A 55 2.57 8.17 -13.85
N ASN A 56 1.37 8.52 -14.29
CA ASN A 56 0.14 7.84 -13.91
C ASN A 56 -0.24 6.74 -14.91
N ILE A 57 -1.29 5.98 -14.62
CA ILE A 57 -1.87 4.99 -15.53
C ILE A 57 -2.46 5.71 -16.75
N ASP A 58 -2.09 5.25 -17.93
CA ASP A 58 -2.56 5.76 -19.22
C ASP A 58 -3.09 4.58 -20.07
N PRO A 59 -4.40 4.54 -20.36
CA PRO A 59 -4.99 3.52 -21.23
C PRO A 59 -4.34 3.43 -22.63
N ALA A 60 -3.74 4.52 -23.14
CA ALA A 60 -3.05 4.48 -24.44
C ALA A 60 -1.85 3.53 -24.43
N LYS A 61 -1.20 3.33 -23.28
CA LYS A 61 -0.04 2.43 -23.12
C LYS A 61 -0.40 0.95 -23.17
N LEU A 62 -1.69 0.60 -23.11
CA LEU A 62 -2.14 -0.79 -23.28
C LEU A 62 -1.72 -1.37 -24.65
N ALA A 63 -1.60 -0.51 -25.67
CA ALA A 63 -1.16 -0.91 -27.01
C ALA A 63 0.34 -1.27 -27.08
N ASP A 64 1.16 -0.73 -26.17
CA ASP A 64 2.61 -0.93 -26.12
C ASP A 64 3.02 -2.17 -25.31
N GLY A 65 2.03 -2.84 -24.69
CA GLY A 65 2.22 -4.03 -23.87
C GLY A 65 2.21 -3.73 -22.38
N ILE A 66 3.08 -4.41 -21.62
CA ILE A 66 3.17 -4.26 -20.17
C ILE A 66 4.05 -3.04 -19.87
N THR A 67 3.49 -2.06 -19.19
CA THR A 67 4.23 -0.93 -18.63
C THR A 67 4.82 -1.29 -17.28
N ARG A 68 6.10 -0.98 -17.06
CA ARG A 68 6.77 -1.19 -15.77
C ARG A 68 7.22 0.15 -15.23
N LEU A 69 6.87 0.41 -13.97
CA LEU A 69 7.22 1.64 -13.28
C LEU A 69 7.75 1.30 -11.88
N PRO A 70 8.62 2.13 -11.30
CA PRO A 70 8.93 2.07 -9.87
C PRO A 70 7.68 2.48 -9.07
N LEU A 71 7.64 2.14 -7.78
CA LEU A 71 6.51 2.48 -6.93
C LEU A 71 6.97 2.81 -5.52
N ALA A 72 6.56 3.98 -5.03
CA ALA A 72 6.51 4.24 -3.61
C ALA A 72 5.09 4.59 -3.18
N ILE A 73 4.60 3.99 -2.10
CA ILE A 73 3.34 4.39 -1.45
C ILE A 73 3.68 4.93 -0.07
N VAL A 74 3.50 6.23 0.14
CA VAL A 74 3.69 6.88 1.44
C VAL A 74 2.31 7.26 1.98
N VAL A 75 1.97 6.76 3.16
CA VAL A 75 0.75 7.18 3.86
C VAL A 75 1.14 7.87 5.16
N ASN A 76 0.93 9.17 5.20
CA ASN A 76 1.09 9.97 6.41
C ASN A 76 -0.22 9.89 7.20
N VAL A 77 -0.13 9.50 8.47
CA VAL A 77 -1.29 9.46 9.38
C VAL A 77 -1.04 10.30 10.63
N ALA A 78 -2.10 10.90 11.15
CA ALA A 78 -2.07 11.59 12.42
C ALA A 78 -3.34 11.31 13.20
N GLY A 79 -3.23 11.21 14.52
CA GLY A 79 -4.37 11.17 15.40
C GLY A 79 -3.96 11.22 16.86
N LYS A 80 -4.88 11.59 17.74
CA LYS A 80 -4.59 11.78 19.17
C LYS A 80 -4.09 10.51 19.86
N ALA A 81 -4.58 9.35 19.40
CA ALA A 81 -4.19 8.04 19.91
C ALA A 81 -3.15 7.34 19.03
N MET A 82 -2.69 7.98 17.94
CA MET A 82 -1.68 7.41 17.05
C MET A 82 -0.33 7.30 17.76
N GLN A 83 0.37 6.20 17.54
CA GLN A 83 1.72 5.93 18.06
C GLN A 83 2.59 5.40 16.92
N GLU A 84 3.89 5.68 16.95
CA GLU A 84 4.81 5.14 15.93
C GLU A 84 4.78 3.60 15.87
N ASP A 85 4.50 2.95 17.01
CA ASP A 85 4.31 1.50 17.17
C ASP A 85 3.20 0.94 16.27
N PHE A 86 2.22 1.76 15.93
CA PHE A 86 1.10 1.35 15.08
C PHE A 86 1.44 1.45 13.60
N GLU A 87 2.47 2.21 13.20
CA GLU A 87 2.88 2.34 11.79
C GLU A 87 2.99 0.98 11.07
N PRO A 88 3.74 -0.03 11.58
CA PRO A 88 3.85 -1.32 10.89
C PRO A 88 2.53 -2.12 10.88
N VAL A 89 1.63 -1.91 11.85
CA VAL A 89 0.31 -2.57 11.88
C VAL A 89 -0.58 -2.02 10.77
N LEU A 90 -0.60 -0.70 10.62
CA LEU A 90 -1.32 0.00 9.56
C LEU A 90 -0.72 -0.37 8.19
N GLU A 91 0.60 -0.31 8.05
CA GLU A 91 1.32 -0.61 6.81
C GLU A 91 1.03 -2.02 6.31
N ARG A 92 0.89 -3.00 7.21
CA ARG A 92 0.53 -4.37 6.83
C ARG A 92 -0.85 -4.46 6.14
N ARG A 93 -1.77 -3.53 6.42
CA ARG A 93 -3.12 -3.54 5.82
C ARG A 93 -3.14 -3.08 4.37
N PHE A 94 -2.11 -2.38 3.89
CA PHE A 94 -1.95 -2.04 2.47
C PHE A 94 -2.18 -3.26 1.57
N HIS A 95 -1.70 -4.43 2.01
CA HIS A 95 -1.92 -5.68 1.31
C HIS A 95 -3.39 -6.01 1.08
N TYR A 96 -4.23 -5.90 2.10
CA TYR A 96 -5.64 -6.20 1.98
C TYR A 96 -6.38 -5.09 1.22
N PHE A 97 -6.06 -3.84 1.51
CA PHE A 97 -6.68 -2.68 0.88
C PHE A 97 -6.50 -2.73 -0.65
N MET A 98 -5.29 -3.03 -1.10
CA MET A 98 -5.00 -3.20 -2.51
C MET A 98 -5.68 -4.43 -3.12
N ASN A 99 -5.60 -5.60 -2.48
CA ASN A 99 -6.19 -6.82 -3.05
C ASN A 99 -7.73 -6.83 -3.01
N TYR A 100 -8.39 -5.94 -2.26
CA TYR A 100 -9.84 -5.79 -2.31
C TYR A 100 -10.32 -5.02 -3.55
N ILE A 101 -9.41 -4.41 -4.31
CA ILE A 101 -9.70 -3.75 -5.58
C ILE A 101 -9.72 -4.80 -6.70
N GLU A 102 -10.86 -4.92 -7.40
CA GLU A 102 -10.99 -5.75 -8.60
C GLU A 102 -9.93 -5.36 -9.65
N GLY A 103 -9.18 -6.34 -10.15
CA GLY A 103 -8.15 -6.11 -11.16
C GLY A 103 -6.83 -5.54 -10.62
N LEU A 104 -6.61 -5.56 -9.31
CA LEU A 104 -5.32 -5.21 -8.68
C LEU A 104 -4.81 -6.38 -7.82
N MET A 105 -3.52 -6.67 -7.94
CA MET A 105 -2.83 -7.66 -7.11
C MET A 105 -1.67 -7.00 -6.37
N HIS A 106 -1.59 -7.18 -5.05
CA HIS A 106 -0.44 -6.80 -4.23
C HIS A 106 0.12 -8.00 -3.46
N VAL A 107 1.44 -8.19 -3.45
CA VAL A 107 2.13 -9.22 -2.65
C VAL A 107 3.42 -8.63 -2.10
N GLY A 108 3.86 -9.11 -0.94
CA GLY A 108 5.07 -8.63 -0.29
C GLY A 108 4.75 -7.55 0.74
N GLN A 109 5.78 -6.83 1.13
CA GLN A 109 5.73 -5.78 2.16
C GLN A 109 6.97 -4.89 2.04
N ARG A 110 6.94 -3.70 2.65
CA ARG A 110 8.09 -2.79 2.73
C ARG A 110 8.70 -2.56 1.34
N ASP A 111 10.02 -2.69 1.17
CA ASP A 111 10.71 -2.51 -0.12
C ASP A 111 10.77 -3.74 -1.03
N MET A 112 9.93 -4.73 -0.73
CA MET A 112 9.76 -5.96 -1.52
C MET A 112 8.32 -6.12 -2.02
N SER A 113 7.50 -5.05 -1.95
CA SER A 113 6.14 -5.08 -2.49
C SER A 113 6.14 -5.32 -4.01
N TRP A 114 5.09 -5.96 -4.49
CA TRP A 114 4.89 -6.31 -5.88
C TRP A 114 3.43 -6.09 -6.24
N VAL A 115 3.20 -5.08 -7.10
CA VAL A 115 1.87 -4.68 -7.54
C VAL A 115 1.69 -5.00 -9.02
N ARG A 116 0.50 -5.47 -9.37
CA ARG A 116 0.04 -5.62 -10.76
C ARG A 116 -1.34 -5.02 -10.91
N ILE A 117 -1.60 -4.45 -12.09
CA ILE A 117 -2.90 -3.92 -12.48
C ILE A 117 -3.30 -4.55 -13.82
N SER A 118 -4.54 -5.01 -13.92
CA SER A 118 -5.07 -5.69 -15.09
C SER A 118 -5.44 -4.72 -16.20
N LYS A 119 -5.47 -5.20 -17.45
CA LYS A 119 -5.94 -4.42 -18.61
C LYS A 119 -7.40 -3.99 -18.45
N ASP A 120 -8.24 -4.87 -17.91
CA ASP A 120 -9.67 -4.59 -17.67
C ASP A 120 -9.87 -3.43 -16.68
N ALA A 121 -9.09 -3.38 -15.59
CA ALA A 121 -9.15 -2.26 -14.65
C ALA A 121 -8.76 -0.94 -15.33
N VAL A 122 -7.69 -0.93 -16.15
CA VAL A 122 -7.28 0.26 -16.90
C VAL A 122 -8.35 0.68 -17.92
N GLU A 123 -8.96 -0.26 -18.64
CA GLU A 123 -10.05 0.01 -19.59
C GLU A 123 -11.30 0.59 -18.92
N LYS A 124 -11.58 0.18 -17.67
CA LYS A 124 -12.63 0.77 -16.82
C LYS A 124 -12.28 2.17 -16.31
N GLY A 125 -11.05 2.65 -16.49
CA GLY A 125 -10.59 3.97 -16.09
C GLY A 125 -9.86 4.03 -14.75
N PHE A 126 -9.35 2.89 -14.26
CA PHE A 126 -8.56 2.85 -13.03
C PHE A 126 -7.24 3.63 -13.18
N THR A 127 -6.84 4.32 -12.12
CA THR A 127 -5.65 5.21 -12.04
C THR A 127 -5.00 5.08 -10.67
N LEU A 128 -3.82 5.66 -10.47
CA LEU A 128 -3.14 5.61 -9.17
C LEU A 128 -3.89 6.39 -8.08
N GLU A 129 -4.61 7.46 -8.41
CA GLU A 129 -5.45 8.20 -7.45
C GLU A 129 -6.47 7.27 -6.78
N HIS A 130 -7.01 6.29 -7.51
CA HIS A 130 -7.96 5.32 -6.96
C HIS A 130 -7.32 4.40 -5.91
N ILE A 131 -6.03 4.08 -6.02
CA ILE A 131 -5.29 3.41 -4.93
C ILE A 131 -5.22 4.36 -3.72
N GLY A 132 -4.95 5.65 -3.95
CA GLY A 132 -4.95 6.67 -2.91
C GLY A 132 -6.29 6.80 -2.18
N GLU A 133 -7.40 6.82 -2.92
CA GLU A 133 -8.76 6.87 -2.36
C GLU A 133 -9.07 5.64 -1.51
N VAL A 134 -8.66 4.46 -1.96
CA VAL A 134 -8.82 3.22 -1.18
C VAL A 134 -7.97 3.26 0.09
N MET A 135 -6.71 3.69 -0.01
CA MET A 135 -5.83 3.82 1.17
C MET A 135 -6.42 4.80 2.19
N TYR A 136 -6.87 5.97 1.75
CA TYR A 136 -7.51 6.96 2.62
C TYR A 136 -8.77 6.41 3.28
N ALA A 137 -9.71 5.89 2.48
CA ALA A 137 -10.99 5.40 2.98
C ALA A 137 -10.80 4.25 3.97
N MET A 138 -9.95 3.27 3.65
CA MET A 138 -9.73 2.10 4.49
C MET A 138 -8.91 2.41 5.74
N MET A 139 -7.95 3.34 5.67
CA MET A 139 -7.26 3.81 6.88
C MET A 139 -8.20 4.51 7.85
N LYS A 140 -9.11 5.34 7.32
CA LYS A 140 -10.12 6.03 8.12
C LYS A 140 -11.16 5.07 8.70
N ASP A 141 -11.57 4.05 7.94
CA ASP A 141 -12.60 3.08 8.33
C ASP A 141 -12.07 2.06 9.35
N GLU A 142 -10.98 1.35 9.03
CA GLU A 142 -10.47 0.28 9.91
C GLU A 142 -9.77 0.80 11.17
N PHE A 143 -9.25 2.03 11.13
CA PHE A 143 -8.44 2.61 12.20
C PHE A 143 -9.00 3.93 12.72
N GLU A 144 -10.32 4.13 12.68
CA GLU A 144 -10.99 5.37 13.11
C GLU A 144 -10.58 5.84 14.53
N ALA A 145 -10.23 4.90 15.41
CA ALA A 145 -9.84 5.20 16.79
C ALA A 145 -8.43 5.82 16.91
N VAL A 146 -7.58 5.65 15.91
CA VAL A 146 -6.17 6.10 15.93
C VAL A 146 -5.82 7.04 14.77
N VAL A 147 -6.53 6.98 13.63
CA VAL A 147 -6.28 7.84 12.45
C VAL A 147 -7.35 8.94 12.36
N ASP A 148 -7.00 10.13 12.83
CA ASP A 148 -7.83 11.33 12.68
C ASP A 148 -7.66 11.97 11.30
N LYS A 149 -6.43 12.01 10.77
CA LYS A 149 -6.08 12.51 9.44
C LYS A 149 -5.22 11.53 8.66
N CYS A 150 -5.42 11.50 7.34
CA CYS A 150 -4.65 10.67 6.42
C CYS A 150 -4.34 11.43 5.12
N GLU A 151 -3.08 11.37 4.71
CA GLU A 151 -2.57 11.89 3.42
C GLU A 151 -1.84 10.75 2.72
N VAL A 152 -2.02 10.65 1.40
CA VAL A 152 -1.41 9.60 0.57
C VAL A 152 -0.58 10.22 -0.54
N THR A 153 0.66 9.78 -0.69
CA THR A 153 1.52 10.11 -1.83
C THR A 153 1.93 8.83 -2.54
N ILE A 154 1.67 8.76 -3.84
CA ILE A 154 2.11 7.65 -4.69
C ILE A 154 3.14 8.19 -5.67
N ILE A 155 4.29 7.54 -5.73
CA ILE A 155 5.45 8.00 -6.50
C ILE A 155 5.81 6.94 -7.52
N THR A 156 5.87 7.33 -8.77
CA THR A 156 6.29 6.51 -9.91
C THR A 156 7.44 7.14 -10.69
N ASP A 157 7.88 8.34 -10.31
CA ASP A 157 9.13 8.92 -10.78
C ASP A 157 10.33 8.15 -10.21
N GLU A 158 11.16 7.59 -11.08
CA GLU A 158 12.27 6.73 -10.68
C GLU A 158 13.34 7.46 -9.86
N THR A 159 13.59 8.73 -10.15
CA THR A 159 14.55 9.53 -9.39
C THR A 159 14.03 9.73 -7.97
N VAL A 160 12.77 10.18 -7.82
CA VAL A 160 12.18 10.44 -6.51
C VAL A 160 12.02 9.14 -5.69
N VAL A 161 11.61 8.03 -6.30
CA VAL A 161 11.50 6.72 -5.62
C VAL A 161 12.85 6.30 -5.04
N ASN A 162 13.94 6.45 -5.80
CA ASN A 162 15.27 6.04 -5.36
C ASN A 162 15.85 7.00 -4.31
N GLU A 163 15.68 8.32 -4.48
CA GLU A 163 16.15 9.33 -3.53
C GLU A 163 15.49 9.16 -2.16
N ARG A 164 14.18 8.92 -2.14
CA ARG A 164 13.41 8.76 -0.91
C ARG A 164 13.51 7.36 -0.30
N LYS A 165 14.08 6.37 -0.99
CA LYS A 165 14.21 4.99 -0.45
C LYS A 165 14.98 4.95 0.87
N ALA A 166 15.96 5.85 1.06
CA ALA A 166 16.70 5.93 2.32
C ALA A 166 15.82 6.27 3.54
N GLU A 167 14.76 7.07 3.35
CA GLU A 167 13.78 7.39 4.39
C GLU A 167 13.07 6.11 4.86
N ALA A 168 12.60 5.30 3.90
CA ALA A 168 11.92 4.05 4.18
C ALA A 168 12.84 3.03 4.87
N LEU A 169 14.06 2.85 4.37
CA LEU A 169 15.03 1.92 4.97
C LEU A 169 15.36 2.29 6.41
N ALA A 170 15.57 3.58 6.71
CA ALA A 170 15.84 4.04 8.08
C ALA A 170 14.66 3.76 9.04
N LYS A 171 13.42 3.94 8.58
CA LYS A 171 12.23 3.59 9.37
C LYS A 171 12.10 2.08 9.58
N TYR A 172 12.38 1.27 8.56
CA TYR A 172 12.36 -0.19 8.72
C TYR A 172 13.42 -0.67 9.71
N GLU A 173 14.66 -0.17 9.61
CA GLU A 173 15.76 -0.50 10.52
C GLU A 173 15.41 -0.13 11.96
N SER A 174 14.87 1.08 12.19
CA SER A 174 14.42 1.51 13.53
C SER A 174 13.32 0.61 14.10
N ARG A 175 12.40 0.10 13.27
CA ARG A 175 11.37 -0.85 13.69
C ARG A 175 11.98 -2.21 14.03
N ASP A 176 12.94 -2.67 13.23
CA ASP A 176 13.62 -3.96 13.44
C ASP A 176 14.50 -3.93 14.70
N ASP A 177 15.20 -2.82 14.98
CA ASP A 177 16.00 -2.61 16.20
C ASP A 177 15.16 -2.76 17.47
N ARG A 178 13.90 -2.29 17.44
CA ARG A 178 12.98 -2.46 18.57
C ARG A 178 12.60 -3.91 18.79
N LEU A 179 12.39 -4.65 17.70
CA LEU A 179 12.07 -6.08 17.75
C LEU A 179 13.26 -6.92 18.21
N ALA A 180 14.50 -6.46 18.02
CA ALA A 180 15.71 -7.23 18.35
C ALA A 180 15.80 -7.65 19.82
N SER A 181 15.12 -6.95 20.73
CA SER A 181 15.08 -7.28 22.16
C SER A 181 13.91 -8.18 22.59
N LEU A 182 12.95 -8.45 21.69
CA LEU A 182 11.75 -9.25 21.96
C LEU A 182 12.00 -10.72 21.60
N VAL A 183 12.46 -11.49 22.58
CA VAL A 183 12.62 -12.96 22.48
C VAL A 183 11.54 -13.69 23.25
N ASP A 184 11.25 -14.95 22.88
CA ASP A 184 10.21 -15.78 23.52
C ASP A 184 10.38 -15.88 25.03
N GLU A 185 11.62 -15.93 25.54
CA GLU A 185 11.91 -15.99 26.99
C GLU A 185 11.69 -14.66 27.72
N SER A 186 11.54 -13.56 26.99
CA SER A 186 11.37 -12.21 27.54
C SER A 186 9.93 -11.71 27.55
N VAL A 187 8.98 -12.55 27.10
CA VAL A 187 7.55 -12.20 27.01
C VAL A 187 6.68 -13.20 27.75
N GLU A 188 5.57 -12.72 28.29
CA GLU A 188 4.58 -13.58 28.99
C GLU A 188 3.38 -13.93 28.09
N ASP A 189 3.17 -13.17 27.01
CA ASP A 189 2.02 -13.25 26.13
C ASP A 189 2.43 -13.58 24.69
N PHE A 190 1.66 -14.48 24.06
CA PHE A 190 1.72 -14.74 22.61
C PHE A 190 0.43 -14.27 21.94
N TYR A 191 0.54 -13.88 20.67
CA TYR A 191 -0.58 -13.41 19.86
C TYR A 191 -0.87 -14.37 18.72
N SER A 192 -2.15 -14.72 18.55
CA SER A 192 -2.63 -15.44 17.37
C SER A 192 -3.04 -14.46 16.27
N CYS A 193 -2.90 -14.85 15.01
CA CYS A 193 -3.33 -14.06 13.87
C CYS A 193 -4.22 -14.91 12.95
N ASN A 194 -5.44 -14.45 12.70
CA ASN A 194 -6.41 -15.06 11.79
C ASN A 194 -6.65 -14.22 10.52
N MET A 195 -5.85 -13.17 10.30
CA MET A 195 -6.03 -12.21 9.22
C MET A 195 -6.03 -12.85 7.81
N CYS A 196 -5.31 -13.96 7.63
CA CYS A 196 -5.24 -14.68 6.34
C CYS A 196 -6.31 -15.78 6.17
N GLN A 197 -7.23 -15.95 7.13
CA GLN A 197 -8.25 -17.02 7.05
C GLN A 197 -9.28 -16.79 5.94
N SER A 198 -9.37 -15.59 5.37
CA SER A 198 -10.14 -15.32 4.15
C SER A 198 -9.62 -16.11 2.95
N PHE A 199 -8.30 -16.20 2.80
CA PHE A 199 -7.64 -16.91 1.70
C PHE A 199 -7.45 -18.40 2.00
N ALA A 200 -7.11 -18.75 3.24
CA ALA A 200 -6.91 -20.13 3.68
C ALA A 200 -7.82 -20.44 4.88
N PRO A 201 -9.10 -20.75 4.64
CA PRO A 201 -10.00 -21.27 5.68
C PRO A 201 -9.44 -22.61 6.17
N ALA A 202 -9.34 -22.78 7.50
CA ALA A 202 -8.68 -23.90 8.17
C ALA A 202 -9.07 -25.30 7.68
#